data_AF-A0A428SR90-F1
#
_entry.id   AF-A0A428SR90-F1
#
_cell.length_a   1.000
_cell.length_b   1.000
_cell.length_c   1.000
_cell.angle_alpha   90.00
_cell.angle_beta   90.00
_cell.angle_gamma   90.00
#
_symmetry.space_group_name_H-M   'P 1'
#
loop_
_entity.id
_entity.type
_entity.pdbx_description
1 polymer ?
#
loop_
_entity_poly.entity_id
_entity_poly.type
_entity_poly.pdbx_seq_one_letter_code
_entity_poly.pdbx_strand_id
1 'polypeptide(L)'
;MSEQGRLYLALYLRDGKTRMPHKENKFHWAFITGPSVETSETRGMLHHIKEDAEKMTYASGMMWKYLEHDIPTGWTGNILIRVYIGEVKDMSRVHFIFHNTPLKQCTPGWSCIKWVEEVFANITSDDKALGKAVTDWNAVRDKAMDYVDAKVKAHRFELCREFEKDDVPTWDMLANKEIAF
;
A
#
# COMPACT_ATOMS: atom_id res chain seq x y z
N MET A 1 3.42 -24.62 -8.79
CA MET A 1 3.44 -24.28 -7.35
C MET A 1 3.14 -22.80 -7.27
N SER A 2 2.17 -22.37 -6.47
CA SER A 2 1.91 -20.94 -6.28
C SER A 2 2.99 -20.37 -5.38
N GLU A 3 3.52 -19.19 -5.73
CA GLU A 3 4.47 -18.49 -4.88
C GLU A 3 3.74 -17.92 -3.66
N GLN A 4 4.24 -18.25 -2.47
CA GLN A 4 3.72 -17.74 -1.21
C GLN A 4 4.47 -16.49 -0.80
N GLY A 5 3.84 -15.64 -0.01
CA GLY A 5 4.45 -14.39 0.39
C GLY A 5 3.67 -13.64 1.45
N ARG A 6 3.86 -12.32 1.45
CA ARG A 6 3.24 -11.40 2.39
C ARG A 6 2.54 -10.29 1.63
N LEU A 7 1.40 -9.87 2.16
CA LEU A 7 0.66 -8.71 1.70
C LEU A 7 0.75 -7.60 2.75
N TYR A 8 1.13 -6.41 2.29
CA TYR A 8 1.22 -5.22 3.10
C TYR A 8 0.34 -4.11 2.53
N LEU A 9 -0.33 -3.36 3.40
CA LEU A 9 -0.79 -2.01 3.08
C LEU A 9 0.36 -1.03 3.34
N ALA A 10 0.62 -0.11 2.42
CA ALA A 10 1.69 0.87 2.52
C ALA A 10 1.17 2.30 2.39
N LEU A 11 1.73 3.20 3.21
CA LEU A 11 1.51 4.64 3.11
C LEU A 11 2.78 5.32 2.67
N TYR A 12 2.66 6.14 1.64
CA TYR A 12 3.70 6.99 1.10
C TYR A 12 3.35 8.46 1.34
N LEU A 13 4.36 9.33 1.44
CA LEU A 13 4.14 10.76 1.35
C LEU A 13 3.54 11.08 -0.02
N ARG A 14 2.47 11.89 -0.04
CA ARG A 14 1.86 12.32 -1.30
C ARG A 14 2.57 13.54 -1.84
N ASP A 15 2.99 13.48 -3.10
CA ASP A 15 3.48 14.67 -3.82
C ASP A 15 2.28 15.60 -4.14
N GLY A 16 2.29 16.84 -3.67
CA GLY A 16 1.34 17.89 -4.05
C GLY A 16 0.40 18.45 -2.95
N LYS A 17 -0.35 19.51 -3.28
CA LYS A 17 -1.26 20.21 -2.34
C LYS A 17 -2.50 19.37 -2.02
N THR A 18 -2.74 19.11 -0.74
CA THR A 18 -3.88 18.35 -0.20
C THR A 18 -5.21 18.93 -0.67
N ARG A 19 -6.08 18.10 -1.25
CA ARG A 19 -7.50 18.41 -1.49
C ARG A 19 -8.31 17.33 -0.77
N MET A 20 -9.31 17.72 0.03
CA MET A 20 -10.32 16.92 0.76
C MET A 20 -10.21 16.91 2.30
N PRO A 21 -11.34 16.74 3.04
CA PRO A 21 -11.49 17.14 4.45
C PRO A 21 -10.86 16.18 5.48
N HIS A 22 -10.57 14.94 5.09
CA HIS A 22 -10.05 13.90 5.99
C HIS A 22 -8.53 13.75 5.81
N LYS A 23 -7.79 13.64 6.93
CA LYS A 23 -6.31 13.60 6.97
C LYS A 23 -5.69 12.46 6.17
N GLU A 24 -6.46 11.43 5.82
CA GLU A 24 -6.06 10.30 4.96
C GLU A 24 -5.53 10.75 3.60
N ASN A 25 -6.01 11.90 3.09
CA ASN A 25 -5.59 12.46 1.80
C ASN A 25 -4.14 12.97 1.78
N LYS A 26 -3.48 13.03 2.94
CA LYS A 26 -2.06 13.38 3.07
C LYS A 26 -1.14 12.29 2.54
N PHE A 27 -1.63 11.06 2.45
CA PHE A 27 -0.82 9.92 2.06
C PHE A 27 -1.27 9.37 0.71
N HIS A 28 -0.31 8.79 0.00
CA HIS A 28 -0.58 7.92 -1.12
C HIS A 28 -0.68 6.49 -0.62
N TRP A 29 -1.80 5.83 -0.91
CA TRP A 29 -2.12 4.48 -0.44
C TRP A 29 -1.79 3.47 -1.52
N ALA A 30 -1.15 2.37 -1.12
CA ALA A 30 -0.70 1.32 -2.02
C ALA A 30 -0.67 -0.04 -1.33
N PHE A 31 -0.59 -1.11 -2.10
CA PHE A 31 -0.24 -2.43 -1.60
C PHE A 31 1.20 -2.78 -1.97
N ILE A 32 1.85 -3.57 -1.13
CA ILE A 32 3.12 -4.22 -1.46
C ILE A 32 2.94 -5.72 -1.26
N THR A 33 3.32 -6.51 -2.26
CA THR A 33 3.56 -7.95 -2.06
C THR A 33 5.05 -8.21 -1.94
N GLY A 34 5.42 -9.15 -1.07
CA GLY A 34 6.83 -9.51 -0.85
C GLY A 34 6.97 -11.00 -0.53
N PRO A 35 8.22 -11.50 -0.47
CA PRO A 35 8.49 -12.89 -0.10
C PRO A 35 8.09 -13.18 1.35
N SER A 36 7.95 -14.45 1.68
CA SER A 36 7.62 -14.90 3.06
C SER A 36 8.72 -14.55 4.08
N VAL A 37 9.95 -14.35 3.61
CA VAL A 37 11.12 -13.95 4.40
C VAL A 37 11.77 -12.77 3.69
N GLU A 38 11.92 -11.64 4.40
CA GLU A 38 12.59 -10.44 3.88
C GLU A 38 14.03 -10.38 4.39
N THR A 39 14.94 -9.88 3.55
CA THR A 39 16.33 -9.52 3.87
C THR A 39 16.67 -8.19 3.19
N SER A 40 17.87 -7.66 3.41
CA SER A 40 18.33 -6.44 2.73
C SER A 40 18.39 -6.55 1.19
N GLU A 41 18.39 -7.77 0.66
CA GLU A 41 18.47 -8.03 -0.78
C GLU A 41 17.10 -8.39 -1.39
N THR A 42 16.09 -8.63 -0.56
CA THR A 42 14.78 -9.04 -1.08
C THR A 42 14.06 -7.91 -1.78
N ARG A 43 13.28 -8.30 -2.78
CA ARG A 43 12.45 -7.41 -3.58
C ARG A 43 11.00 -7.78 -3.43
N GLY A 44 10.12 -6.81 -3.65
CA GLY A 44 8.68 -6.97 -3.65
C GLY A 44 8.06 -6.16 -4.79
N MET A 45 6.74 -6.28 -4.93
CA MET A 45 5.99 -5.57 -5.95
C MET A 45 5.12 -4.51 -5.29
N LEU A 46 5.34 -3.24 -5.64
CA LEU A 46 4.46 -2.14 -5.30
C LEU A 46 3.29 -2.09 -6.29
N HIS A 47 2.07 -2.07 -5.77
CA HIS A 47 0.83 -2.00 -6.51
C HIS A 47 0.06 -0.75 -6.11
N HIS A 48 -0.14 0.15 -7.06
CA HIS A 48 -0.86 1.39 -6.80
C HIS A 48 -1.51 1.97 -8.04
N ILE A 49 -2.33 2.99 -7.84
CA ILE A 49 -2.88 3.80 -8.93
C ILE A 49 -2.36 5.23 -8.83
N LYS A 50 -2.20 5.91 -9.95
CA LYS A 50 -1.90 7.34 -10.01
C LYS A 50 -2.66 8.05 -11.12
N GLU A 51 -2.70 9.36 -11.03
CA GLU A 51 -3.24 10.21 -12.10
C GLU A 51 -2.50 9.93 -13.41
N ASP A 52 -3.27 9.71 -14.48
CA ASP A 52 -2.74 9.44 -15.81
C ASP A 52 -2.66 10.73 -16.62
N ALA A 53 -1.63 11.53 -16.33
CA ALA A 53 -1.42 12.85 -16.93
C ALA A 53 -1.50 12.83 -18.47
N GLU A 54 -0.99 11.77 -19.11
CA GLU A 54 -1.05 11.60 -20.56
C GLU A 54 -2.48 11.41 -21.09
N LYS A 55 -3.34 10.67 -20.39
CA LYS A 55 -4.75 10.57 -20.80
C LYS A 55 -5.50 11.86 -20.50
N MET A 56 -5.12 12.56 -19.43
CA MET A 56 -5.72 13.84 -19.06
C MET A 56 -5.40 14.97 -20.06
N THR A 57 -4.41 14.83 -20.95
CA THR A 57 -4.18 15.82 -22.03
C THR A 57 -5.24 15.74 -23.12
N TYR A 58 -5.94 14.62 -23.27
CA TYR A 58 -6.91 14.39 -24.35
C TYR A 58 -8.34 14.09 -23.86
N ALA A 59 -8.52 13.79 -22.56
CA ALA A 59 -9.82 13.51 -21.95
C ALA A 59 -10.23 14.63 -20.98
N SER A 60 -11.53 14.94 -20.94
CA SER A 60 -12.08 15.80 -19.89
C SER A 60 -12.32 14.99 -18.61
N GLY A 61 -11.59 15.31 -17.55
CA GLY A 61 -11.77 14.73 -16.22
C GLY A 61 -10.53 14.00 -15.69
N MET A 62 -10.67 13.48 -14.47
CA MET A 62 -9.59 12.75 -13.80
C MET A 62 -9.43 11.37 -14.42
N MET A 63 -8.22 11.09 -14.91
CA MET A 63 -7.86 9.79 -15.43
C MET A 63 -6.87 9.11 -14.50
N TRP A 64 -6.97 7.79 -14.39
CA TRP A 64 -6.18 6.95 -13.51
C TRP A 64 -5.55 5.80 -14.27
N LYS A 65 -4.34 5.43 -13.87
CA LYS A 65 -3.67 4.21 -14.31
C LYS A 65 -3.18 3.41 -13.13
N TYR A 66 -3.29 2.10 -13.27
CA TYR A 66 -2.66 1.12 -12.40
C TYR A 66 -1.19 0.95 -12.79
N LEU A 67 -0.33 0.80 -11.79
CA LEU A 67 1.09 0.58 -11.97
C LEU A 67 1.60 -0.48 -11.00
N GLU A 68 2.59 -1.20 -11.49
CA GLU A 68 3.36 -2.21 -10.76
C GLU A 68 4.83 -1.83 -10.85
N HIS A 69 5.50 -1.82 -9.71
CA HIS A 69 6.92 -1.51 -9.62
C HIS A 69 7.63 -2.55 -8.77
N ASP A 70 8.63 -3.19 -9.37
CA ASP A 70 9.57 -4.03 -8.63
C ASP A 70 10.47 -3.13 -7.78
N ILE A 71 10.40 -3.29 -6.46
CA ILE A 71 11.04 -2.43 -5.47
C ILE A 71 11.83 -3.27 -4.44
N PRO A 72 12.93 -2.76 -3.88
CA PRO A 72 13.48 -3.31 -2.65
C PRO A 72 12.41 -3.38 -1.54
N THR A 73 12.45 -4.41 -0.70
CA THR A 73 11.59 -4.48 0.50
C THR A 73 12.01 -3.50 1.60
N GLY A 74 13.26 -3.00 1.54
CA GLY A 74 13.76 -1.91 2.37
C GLY A 74 13.24 -0.52 1.94
N TRP A 75 13.96 0.54 2.30
CA TRP A 75 13.53 1.91 2.06
C TRP A 75 13.49 2.26 0.57
N THR A 76 12.32 2.67 0.06
CA THR A 76 12.14 3.00 -1.36
C THR A 76 11.21 4.20 -1.56
N GLY A 77 11.68 5.17 -2.35
CA GLY A 77 10.93 6.40 -2.64
C GLY A 77 10.51 7.14 -1.37
N ASN A 78 9.25 7.61 -1.37
CA ASN A 78 8.66 8.36 -0.26
C ASN A 78 7.86 7.48 0.72
N ILE A 79 8.27 6.22 0.91
CA ILE A 79 7.56 5.31 1.83
C ILE A 79 7.66 5.82 3.27
N LEU A 80 6.55 5.75 4.02
CA LEU A 80 6.52 6.14 5.42
C LEU A 80 6.36 4.92 6.34
N ILE A 81 5.37 4.08 6.05
CA ILE A 81 5.09 2.87 6.83
C ILE A 81 4.60 1.74 5.93
N ARG A 82 4.72 0.51 6.43
CA ARG A 82 4.01 -0.66 5.94
C ARG A 82 3.23 -1.31 7.08
N VAL A 83 2.11 -1.93 6.76
CA VAL A 83 1.29 -2.70 7.69
C VAL A 83 1.12 -4.09 7.07
N TYR A 84 1.70 -5.10 7.71
CA TYR A 84 1.53 -6.49 7.32
C TYR A 84 0.13 -6.96 7.71
N ILE A 85 -0.67 -7.28 6.70
CA ILE A 85 -2.09 -7.59 6.86
C ILE A 85 -2.41 -9.05 6.59
N GLY A 86 -1.55 -9.80 5.90
CA GLY A 86 -1.82 -11.21 5.67
C GLY A 86 -0.78 -11.97 4.84
N GLU A 87 -0.83 -13.28 4.97
CA GLU A 87 -0.08 -14.22 4.14
C GLU A 87 -0.70 -14.32 2.73
N VAL A 88 0.16 -14.41 1.72
CA VAL A 88 -0.24 -14.72 0.34
C VAL A 88 -0.10 -16.23 0.13
N LYS A 89 -1.19 -16.89 -0.25
CA LYS A 89 -1.20 -18.31 -0.65
C LYS A 89 -0.91 -18.48 -2.14
N ASP A 90 -1.39 -17.52 -2.95
CA ASP A 90 -1.25 -17.55 -4.40
C ASP A 90 -0.95 -16.15 -4.97
N MET A 91 0.34 -15.88 -5.18
CA MET A 91 0.81 -14.59 -5.73
C MET A 91 0.21 -14.28 -7.10
N SER A 92 0.07 -15.29 -7.98
CA SER A 92 -0.53 -15.10 -9.30
C SER A 92 -1.99 -14.66 -9.17
N ARG A 93 -2.73 -15.20 -8.20
CA ARG A 93 -4.10 -14.79 -7.91
C ARG A 93 -4.18 -13.38 -7.34
N VAL A 94 -3.26 -13.01 -6.45
CA VAL A 94 -3.15 -11.63 -5.94
C VAL A 94 -2.93 -10.63 -7.07
N HIS A 95 -1.94 -10.88 -7.94
CA HIS A 95 -1.67 -10.03 -9.10
C HIS A 95 -2.87 -9.96 -10.05
N PHE A 96 -3.54 -11.08 -10.29
CA PHE A 96 -4.76 -11.11 -11.09
C PHE A 96 -5.86 -10.20 -10.52
N ILE A 97 -6.11 -10.26 -9.21
CA ILE A 97 -7.14 -9.43 -8.56
C ILE A 97 -6.78 -7.95 -8.64
N PHE A 98 -5.51 -7.60 -8.39
CA PHE A 98 -5.06 -6.21 -8.38
C PHE A 98 -5.15 -5.60 -9.79
N HIS A 99 -4.64 -6.32 -10.79
CA HIS A 99 -4.67 -5.88 -12.18
C HIS A 99 -6.10 -5.75 -12.73
N ASN A 100 -7.02 -6.62 -12.32
CA ASN A 100 -8.40 -6.62 -12.81
C ASN A 100 -9.36 -5.78 -11.95
N THR A 101 -8.90 -5.13 -10.89
CA THR A 101 -9.76 -4.23 -10.12
C THR A 101 -10.06 -2.98 -10.95
N PRO A 102 -11.35 -2.69 -11.27
CA PRO A 102 -11.69 -1.62 -12.20
C PRO A 102 -11.24 -0.22 -11.75
N LEU A 103 -10.68 0.54 -12.69
CA LEU A 103 -10.36 1.95 -12.47
C LEU A 103 -11.57 2.83 -12.82
N LYS A 104 -12.02 3.67 -11.89
CA LYS A 104 -13.19 4.53 -12.11
C LYS A 104 -12.75 5.91 -12.63
N GLN A 105 -12.73 6.02 -13.94
CA GLN A 105 -12.39 7.26 -14.65
C GLN A 105 -13.48 8.33 -14.46
N CYS A 106 -13.07 9.60 -14.45
CA CYS A 106 -13.96 10.76 -14.36
C CYS A 106 -14.99 10.70 -13.22
N THR A 107 -14.72 9.94 -12.16
CA THR A 107 -15.64 9.69 -11.05
C THR A 107 -15.29 10.61 -9.88
N PRO A 108 -16.17 11.57 -9.49
CA PRO A 108 -15.90 12.48 -8.38
C PRO A 108 -15.63 11.73 -7.07
N GLY A 109 -14.59 12.14 -6.35
CA GLY A 109 -14.20 11.54 -5.07
C GLY A 109 -13.47 10.19 -5.16
N TRP A 110 -13.29 9.64 -6.36
CA TRP A 110 -12.46 8.44 -6.54
C TRP A 110 -10.97 8.77 -6.42
N SER A 111 -10.21 7.89 -5.77
CA SER A 111 -8.82 8.12 -5.38
C SER A 111 -8.09 6.80 -5.11
N CYS A 112 -6.79 6.86 -4.81
CA CYS A 112 -6.01 5.70 -4.38
C CYS A 112 -6.60 5.01 -3.13
N ILE A 113 -7.22 5.74 -2.21
CA ILE A 113 -7.89 5.18 -1.03
C ILE A 113 -9.07 4.30 -1.46
N LYS A 114 -9.89 4.79 -2.40
CA LYS A 114 -11.05 4.02 -2.91
C LYS A 114 -10.63 2.81 -3.71
N TRP A 115 -9.57 2.91 -4.50
CA TRP A 115 -9.01 1.74 -5.17
C TRP A 115 -8.48 0.70 -4.18
N VAL A 116 -7.73 1.11 -3.15
CA VAL A 116 -7.24 0.20 -2.10
C VAL A 116 -8.40 -0.48 -1.37
N GLU A 117 -9.45 0.26 -1.01
CA GLU A 117 -10.65 -0.28 -0.37
C GLU A 117 -11.35 -1.33 -1.26
N GLU A 118 -11.49 -1.06 -2.56
CA GLU A 118 -12.09 -1.98 -3.53
C GLU A 118 -11.23 -3.24 -3.74
N VAL A 119 -9.91 -3.07 -3.90
CA VAL A 119 -8.97 -4.20 -4.00
C VAL A 119 -9.00 -5.05 -2.74
N PHE A 120 -9.01 -4.41 -1.56
CA PHE A 120 -9.09 -5.10 -0.26
C PHE A 120 -10.34 -5.96 -0.17
N ALA A 121 -11.51 -5.39 -0.50
CA ALA A 121 -12.76 -6.15 -0.50
C ALA A 121 -12.72 -7.36 -1.45
N ASN A 122 -12.15 -7.18 -2.65
CA ASN A 122 -12.03 -8.25 -3.65
C ASN A 122 -11.08 -9.36 -3.18
N ILE A 123 -9.89 -9.01 -2.68
CA ILE A 123 -8.87 -10.00 -2.29
C ILE A 123 -9.27 -10.77 -1.03
N THR A 124 -9.98 -10.15 -0.09
CA THR A 124 -10.48 -10.86 1.10
C THR A 124 -11.69 -11.75 0.81
N SER A 125 -12.42 -11.48 -0.26
CA SER A 125 -13.59 -12.27 -0.68
C SER A 125 -13.22 -13.43 -1.62
N ASP A 126 -12.02 -13.44 -2.20
CA ASP A 126 -11.59 -14.44 -3.19
C ASP A 126 -11.40 -15.85 -2.63
N ASP A 127 -11.20 -15.99 -1.30
CA ASP A 127 -10.92 -17.24 -0.56
C ASP A 127 -9.68 -18.08 -0.97
N LYS A 128 -9.06 -17.78 -2.12
CA LYS A 128 -7.90 -18.52 -2.67
C LYS A 128 -6.60 -17.74 -2.63
N ALA A 129 -6.66 -16.41 -2.75
CA ALA A 129 -5.48 -15.55 -2.78
C ALA A 129 -4.71 -15.52 -1.44
N LEU A 130 -5.42 -15.46 -0.31
CA LEU A 130 -4.84 -15.16 1.00
C LEU A 130 -4.85 -16.35 1.97
N GLY A 131 -3.81 -16.38 2.82
CA GLY A 131 -3.62 -17.29 3.94
C GLY A 131 -4.32 -16.80 5.20
N LYS A 132 -3.58 -16.76 6.31
CA LYS A 132 -4.02 -16.02 7.49
C LYS A 132 -3.94 -14.52 7.16
N ALA A 133 -5.06 -13.80 7.31
CA ALA A 133 -5.13 -12.37 7.01
C ALA A 133 -6.15 -11.65 7.89
N VAL A 134 -5.95 -10.34 8.08
CA VAL A 134 -6.95 -9.42 8.61
C VAL A 134 -7.91 -9.05 7.49
N THR A 135 -9.21 -9.23 7.71
CA THR A 135 -10.26 -9.02 6.70
C THR A 135 -11.20 -7.84 7.01
N ASP A 136 -10.97 -7.13 8.12
CA ASP A 136 -11.70 -5.90 8.45
C ASP A 136 -10.95 -4.67 7.90
N TRP A 137 -11.53 -4.05 6.87
CA TRP A 137 -10.97 -2.86 6.24
C TRP A 137 -10.80 -1.70 7.23
N ASN A 138 -11.77 -1.46 8.11
CA ASN A 138 -11.68 -0.33 9.04
C ASN A 138 -10.54 -0.55 10.03
N ALA A 139 -10.37 -1.78 10.53
CA ALA A 139 -9.26 -2.11 11.41
C ALA A 139 -7.89 -1.89 10.73
N VAL A 140 -7.74 -2.29 9.46
CA VAL A 140 -6.51 -2.08 8.69
C VAL A 140 -6.25 -0.58 8.46
N ARG A 141 -7.27 0.15 7.99
CA ARG A 141 -7.20 1.60 7.72
C ARG A 141 -6.81 2.37 8.98
N ASP A 142 -7.53 2.15 10.07
CA ASP A 142 -7.34 2.88 11.32
C ASP A 142 -5.97 2.57 11.91
N LYS A 143 -5.52 1.30 11.84
CA LYS A 143 -4.17 0.92 12.27
C LYS A 143 -3.08 1.62 11.46
N ALA A 144 -3.20 1.70 10.15
CA ALA A 144 -2.23 2.39 9.30
C ALA A 144 -2.13 3.88 9.65
N MET A 145 -3.29 4.54 9.83
CA MET A 145 -3.36 5.95 10.20
C MET A 145 -2.79 6.24 11.60
N ASP A 146 -3.16 5.43 12.59
CA ASP A 146 -2.62 5.55 13.96
C ASP A 146 -1.11 5.34 13.98
N TYR A 147 -0.62 4.36 13.23
CA TYR A 147 0.78 3.99 13.22
C TYR A 147 1.66 5.07 12.55
N VAL A 148 1.24 5.61 11.41
CA VAL A 148 1.98 6.72 10.77
C VAL A 148 1.97 7.97 11.65
N ASP A 149 0.85 8.30 12.30
CA ASP A 149 0.76 9.43 13.24
C ASP A 149 1.68 9.22 14.44
N ALA A 150 1.80 8.00 14.96
CA ALA A 150 2.74 7.66 16.03
C ALA A 150 4.20 7.85 15.59
N LYS A 151 4.56 7.45 14.37
CA LYS A 151 5.93 7.63 13.83
C LYS A 151 6.27 9.09 13.58
N VAL A 152 5.30 9.88 13.09
CA VAL A 152 5.46 11.33 12.95
C VAL A 152 5.70 11.99 14.31
N LYS A 153 4.92 11.65 15.35
CA LYS A 153 5.10 12.18 16.71
C LYS A 153 6.42 11.75 17.34
N ALA A 154 6.96 10.59 16.95
CA ALA A 154 8.26 10.11 17.37
C ALA A 154 9.42 10.70 16.55
N HIS A 155 9.18 11.72 15.72
CA HIS A 155 10.20 12.39 14.91
C HIS A 155 10.93 11.43 13.96
N ARG A 156 10.25 10.37 13.51
CA ARG A 156 10.86 9.30 12.70
C ARG A 156 11.35 9.77 11.32
N PHE A 157 10.66 10.76 10.73
CA PHE A 157 10.82 11.19 9.34
C PHE A 157 11.40 12.62 9.23
N GLU A 158 12.18 13.06 10.21
CA GLU A 158 12.80 14.38 10.15
C GLU A 158 13.95 14.43 9.15
N LEU A 159 13.94 15.43 8.26
CA LEU A 159 14.92 15.60 7.19
C LEU A 159 16.37 15.79 7.68
N CYS A 160 16.57 16.09 8.96
CA CYS A 160 17.90 16.19 9.57
C CYS A 160 18.49 14.82 9.99
N ARG A 161 17.73 13.72 9.83
CA ARG A 161 18.14 12.35 10.10
C ARG A 161 18.23 11.55 8.80
N GLU A 162 19.24 10.71 8.67
CA GLU A 162 19.34 9.70 7.59
C GLU A 162 18.43 8.49 7.89
N PHE A 163 17.13 8.73 8.01
CA PHE A 163 16.17 7.69 8.41
C PHE A 163 16.01 6.58 7.37
N GLU A 164 16.46 6.81 6.14
CA GLU A 164 16.43 5.85 5.02
C GLU A 164 17.44 4.72 5.18
N LYS A 165 18.41 4.86 6.10
CA LYS A 165 19.36 3.79 6.46
C LYS A 165 18.78 2.79 7.47
N ASP A 166 17.67 3.14 8.11
CA ASP A 166 16.95 2.28 9.02
C ASP A 166 15.89 1.45 8.27
N ASP A 167 15.34 0.43 8.92
CA ASP A 167 14.21 -0.32 8.38
C ASP A 167 12.97 0.55 8.18
N VAL A 168 12.21 0.23 7.14
CA VAL A 168 10.88 0.79 6.93
C VAL A 168 9.99 0.39 8.12
N PRO A 169 9.40 1.35 8.86
CA PRO A 169 8.54 1.03 9.99
C PRO A 169 7.41 0.10 9.56
N THR A 170 7.38 -1.10 10.12
CA THR A 170 6.46 -2.15 9.71
C THR A 170 5.65 -2.67 10.90
N TRP A 171 4.31 -2.58 10.83
CA TRP A 171 3.43 -3.14 11.85
C TRP A 171 2.85 -4.48 11.41
N ASP A 172 3.04 -5.52 12.22
CA ASP A 172 2.41 -6.83 12.05
C ASP A 172 1.02 -6.83 12.71
N MET A 173 -0.05 -6.84 11.92
CA MET A 173 -1.40 -6.92 12.47
C MET A 173 -1.79 -8.34 12.94
N LEU A 174 -1.14 -9.39 12.45
CA LEU A 174 -1.41 -10.76 12.87
C LEU A 174 -0.78 -11.07 14.23
N ALA A 175 0.38 -10.47 14.53
CA ALA A 175 1.06 -10.57 15.82
C ALA A 175 0.84 -9.34 16.73
N ASN A 176 0.19 -8.31 16.23
CA ASN A 176 -0.08 -7.03 16.90
C ASN A 176 1.18 -6.38 17.51
N LYS A 177 2.25 -6.27 16.70
CA LYS A 177 3.53 -5.68 17.12
C LYS A 177 4.27 -5.04 15.94
N GLU A 178 5.19 -4.13 16.24
CA GLU A 178 6.16 -3.66 15.25
C GLU A 178 7.25 -4.72 15.00
N ILE A 179 7.72 -4.82 13.76
CA ILE A 179 8.77 -5.74 13.32
C ILE A 179 9.83 -5.00 12.47
N ALA A 180 11.04 -5.57 12.48
CA ALA A 180 12.23 -5.13 11.75
C ALA A 180 12.78 -6.34 10.95
N PHE A 181 13.56 -6.09 9.89
CA PHE A 181 13.99 -7.13 8.94
C PHE A 181 15.50 -7.14 8.71
#